data_AF-A0A9E5EHI2-F1
#
_entry.id   AF-A0A9E5EHI2-F1
#
_cell.length_a   1.000
_cell.length_b   1.000
_cell.length_c   1.000
_cell.angle_alpha   90.00
_cell.angle_beta   90.00
_cell.angle_gamma   90.00
#
_symmetry.space_group_name_H-M   'P 1'
#
loop_
_entity.id
_entity.type
_entity.pdbx_description
1 polymer ?
#
loop_
_entity_poly.entity_id
_entity_poly.type
_entity_poly.pdbx_seq_one_letter_code
_entity_poly.pdbx_strand_id
1 'polypeptide(L)'
;MSWSIEKEDAQEVVFIAKAQTGGEVWLRRTFRLAGDYRLSLSQEVENRGTVPLALPSYALAAGVGAPVHLKKDEENYLGASWFTTDVTYTTHKLPEFLPSNFLFLFPRPGKELVQSRDDREVRWVAAKSQFFALVLTAQDAPAMGAEARKVDLLGEAMRDGSGKVPAVEAWMKLAGFDLGVGAKNTRQFGLYAGPKEDWRLRSLAQGEDQVMEFGWMGIVSRPLLVVMNTIHKWVGSYGWSIVILTILLKAILWVPQAKANQSMKKMQLLAPKLKELQEKYKEDPAKLNTEMMRLYREYGVSPLGGCLPMLIQMPVFLGFYYMLLSSVELRGQAFLWIHDLSRPDTIGFLPGFGIPINPMPLIMTAAMVWSMHLTPQPQGVDNPGAKMMKLMPLIMLVFCYNFSSALSLYWTVQNFLSIGQLLYNLRQPMPKLEKVQRPADLVKRGKWKGGMWGRR
;
A
#
# COMPACT_ATOMS: atom_id res chain seq x y z
N MET A 1 -10.59 5.38 40.39
CA MET A 1 -10.34 3.93 40.45
C MET A 1 -8.83 3.73 40.43
N SER A 2 -8.25 3.14 41.48
CA SER A 2 -6.81 2.90 41.58
C SER A 2 -6.51 1.44 41.24
N TRP A 3 -5.47 1.20 40.43
CA TRP A 3 -4.99 -0.14 40.11
C TRP A 3 -3.87 -0.54 41.05
N SER A 4 -3.84 -1.81 41.42
CA SER A 4 -2.77 -2.45 42.21
C SER A 4 -2.43 -3.80 41.60
N ILE A 5 -1.20 -4.28 41.80
CA ILE A 5 -0.77 -5.60 41.33
C ILE A 5 -1.25 -6.63 42.36
N GLU A 6 -2.05 -7.59 41.93
CA GLU A 6 -2.52 -8.73 42.74
C GLU A 6 -1.53 -9.91 42.63
N LYS A 7 -0.97 -10.12 41.43
CA LYS A 7 0.01 -11.16 41.15
C LYS A 7 0.97 -10.71 40.05
N GLU A 8 2.25 -11.02 40.19
CA GLU A 8 3.27 -10.79 39.17
C GLU A 8 4.19 -12.00 39.10
N ASP A 9 4.26 -12.63 37.93
CA ASP A 9 5.20 -13.68 37.61
C ASP A 9 5.83 -13.44 36.22
N ALA A 10 6.78 -14.28 35.83
CA ALA A 10 7.54 -14.08 34.60
C ALA A 10 6.70 -14.13 33.30
N GLN A 11 5.49 -14.70 33.34
CA GLN A 11 4.61 -14.86 32.18
C GLN A 11 3.24 -14.21 32.33
N GLU A 12 2.85 -13.84 33.55
CA GLU A 12 1.52 -13.35 33.91
C GLU A 12 1.61 -12.19 34.91
N VAL A 13 0.85 -11.13 34.64
CA VAL A 13 0.62 -10.05 35.60
C VAL A 13 -0.88 -9.84 35.76
N VAL A 14 -1.35 -9.83 37.01
CA VAL A 14 -2.75 -9.60 37.38
C VAL A 14 -2.84 -8.24 38.07
N PHE A 15 -3.54 -7.31 37.43
CA PHE A 15 -3.92 -6.05 38.03
C PHE A 15 -5.33 -6.12 38.57
N ILE A 16 -5.53 -5.63 39.78
CA ILE A 16 -6.84 -5.48 40.40
C ILE A 16 -7.13 -4.01 40.68
N ALA A 17 -8.36 -3.61 40.38
CA ALA A 17 -8.90 -2.31 40.74
C ALA A 17 -10.27 -2.48 41.39
N LYS A 18 -10.46 -1.79 42.52
CA LYS A 18 -11.71 -1.79 43.27
C LYS A 18 -12.46 -0.48 42.98
N ALA A 19 -13.74 -0.58 42.66
CA ALA A 19 -14.62 0.56 42.43
C ALA A 19 -15.85 0.49 43.35
N GLN A 20 -16.32 1.67 43.74
CA GLN A 20 -17.59 1.86 44.44
C GLN A 20 -18.56 2.52 43.47
N THR A 21 -19.46 1.72 42.87
CA THR A 21 -20.42 2.16 41.85
C THR A 21 -21.77 1.54 42.17
N GLY A 22 -22.53 2.16 43.09
CA GLY A 22 -23.78 1.59 43.62
C GLY A 22 -23.61 0.32 44.47
N GLY A 23 -22.36 -0.14 44.63
CA GLY A 23 -21.92 -1.35 45.33
C GLY A 23 -20.42 -1.58 45.08
N GLU A 24 -19.84 -2.58 45.74
CA GLU A 24 -18.42 -2.93 45.57
C GLU A 24 -18.21 -3.76 44.30
N VAL A 25 -17.45 -3.23 43.34
CA VAL A 25 -17.12 -3.91 42.07
C VAL A 25 -15.62 -4.09 41.98
N TRP A 26 -15.20 -5.32 41.69
CA TRP A 26 -13.80 -5.66 41.49
C TRP A 26 -13.53 -5.91 40.02
N LEU A 27 -12.52 -5.23 39.48
CA LEU A 27 -12.06 -5.38 38.11
C LEU A 27 -10.68 -6.00 38.15
N ARG A 28 -10.52 -7.17 37.52
CA ARG A 28 -9.23 -7.84 37.35
C ARG A 28 -8.84 -7.84 35.88
N ARG A 29 -7.58 -7.50 35.60
CA ARG A 29 -6.96 -7.64 34.27
C ARG A 29 -5.76 -8.54 34.39
N THR A 30 -5.83 -9.69 33.73
CA THR A 30 -4.74 -10.66 33.66
C THR A 30 -4.10 -10.55 32.29
N PHE A 31 -2.84 -10.14 32.25
CA PHE A 31 -2.04 -10.14 31.04
C PHE A 31 -1.13 -11.36 31.05
N ARG A 32 -1.14 -12.16 29.97
CA ARG A 32 -0.20 -13.28 29.82
C ARG A 32 0.63 -13.13 28.57
N LEU A 33 1.92 -13.40 28.67
CA LEU A 33 2.82 -13.47 27.52
C LEU A 33 2.57 -14.77 26.75
N ALA A 34 2.22 -14.65 25.48
CA ALA A 34 2.03 -15.78 24.58
C ALA A 34 3.23 -15.99 23.62
N GLY A 35 4.27 -15.17 23.73
CA GLY A 35 5.43 -15.17 22.84
C GLY A 35 5.16 -14.48 21.49
N ASP A 36 6.18 -14.29 20.67
CA ASP A 36 6.04 -13.78 19.30
C ASP A 36 5.26 -12.45 19.18
N TYR A 37 5.50 -11.52 20.12
CA TYR A 37 4.81 -10.23 20.23
C TYR A 37 3.32 -10.32 20.60
N ARG A 38 2.85 -11.47 21.06
CA ARG A 38 1.47 -11.71 21.48
C ARG A 38 1.33 -11.68 22.99
N LEU A 39 0.24 -11.09 23.44
CA LEU A 39 -0.24 -11.18 24.80
C LEU A 39 -1.71 -11.60 24.78
N SER A 40 -2.16 -12.30 25.81
CA SER A 40 -3.60 -12.42 26.09
C SER A 40 -3.96 -11.47 27.22
N LEU A 41 -5.14 -10.86 27.10
CA LEU A 41 -5.74 -10.04 28.14
C LEU A 41 -7.07 -10.67 28.52
N SER A 42 -7.17 -11.10 29.78
CA SER A 42 -8.44 -11.48 30.39
C SER A 42 -8.91 -10.36 31.29
N GLN A 43 -10.11 -9.84 31.03
CA GLN A 43 -10.76 -8.84 31.88
C GLN A 43 -11.95 -9.49 32.60
N GLU A 44 -11.88 -9.58 33.93
CA GLU A 44 -12.95 -10.07 34.80
C GLU A 44 -13.55 -8.90 35.58
N VAL A 45 -14.87 -8.79 35.57
CA VAL A 45 -15.64 -7.86 36.40
C VAL A 45 -16.50 -8.67 37.35
N GLU A 46 -16.35 -8.44 38.64
CA GLU A 46 -17.05 -9.17 39.70
C GLU A 46 -17.85 -8.21 40.58
N ASN A 47 -19.14 -8.50 40.78
CA ASN A 47 -19.98 -7.76 41.72
C ASN A 47 -19.82 -8.35 43.12
N ARG A 48 -19.10 -7.65 44.00
CA ARG A 48 -18.92 -7.98 45.42
C ARG A 48 -19.87 -7.21 46.34
N GLY A 49 -20.74 -6.36 45.77
CA GLY A 49 -21.76 -5.64 46.50
C GLY A 49 -22.95 -6.51 46.87
N THR A 50 -23.98 -5.86 47.43
CA THR A 50 -25.21 -6.52 47.90
C THR A 50 -26.40 -6.34 46.96
N VAL A 51 -26.24 -5.58 45.87
CA VAL A 51 -27.31 -5.24 44.92
C VAL A 51 -26.86 -5.59 43.49
N PRO A 52 -27.75 -6.08 42.61
CA PRO A 52 -27.45 -6.23 41.19
C PRO A 52 -27.07 -4.88 40.54
N LEU A 53 -26.16 -4.91 39.58
CA LEU A 53 -25.63 -3.72 38.92
C LEU A 53 -25.82 -3.81 37.41
N ALA A 54 -26.29 -2.74 36.80
CA ALA A 54 -26.29 -2.55 35.35
C ALA A 54 -25.07 -1.70 34.98
N LEU A 55 -24.06 -2.31 34.35
CA LEU A 55 -22.84 -1.60 33.97
C LEU A 55 -22.97 -1.02 32.56
N PRO A 56 -22.60 0.26 32.35
CA PRO A 56 -22.70 0.90 31.04
C PRO A 56 -21.70 0.32 30.04
N SER A 57 -21.87 0.67 28.76
CA SER A 57 -20.85 0.41 27.74
C SER A 57 -19.53 1.06 28.14
N TYR A 58 -18.43 0.41 27.82
CA TYR A 58 -17.08 0.89 28.12
C TYR A 58 -16.17 0.69 26.91
N ALA A 59 -14.98 1.28 26.94
CA ALA A 59 -14.01 1.13 25.87
C ALA A 59 -12.64 0.69 26.39
N LEU A 60 -11.93 -0.10 25.59
CA LEU A 60 -10.55 -0.49 25.81
C LEU A 60 -9.65 0.16 24.77
N ALA A 61 -8.57 0.81 25.20
CA ALA A 61 -7.57 1.35 24.29
C ALA A 61 -6.73 0.20 23.72
N ALA A 62 -6.64 0.12 22.39
CA ALA A 62 -5.70 -0.75 21.69
C ALA A 62 -4.28 -0.18 21.70
N GLY A 63 -4.15 1.14 21.91
CA GLY A 63 -2.89 1.85 22.00
C GLY A 63 -2.88 3.14 21.18
N VAL A 64 -1.69 3.73 21.03
CA VAL A 64 -1.50 5.00 20.32
C VAL A 64 -0.59 4.81 19.10
N GLY A 65 -1.07 5.21 17.94
CA GLY A 65 -0.30 5.30 16.70
C GLY A 65 0.50 6.59 16.71
N ALA A 66 1.69 6.53 17.28
CA ALA A 66 2.60 7.66 17.45
C ALA A 66 3.87 7.50 16.59
N PRO A 67 4.53 8.60 16.20
CA PRO A 67 5.84 8.54 15.58
C PRO A 67 6.85 7.92 16.56
N VAL A 68 7.58 6.90 16.12
CA VAL A 68 8.69 6.33 16.90
C VAL A 68 9.95 7.18 16.69
N HIS A 69 10.10 7.78 15.51
CA HIS A 69 11.16 8.71 15.18
C HIS A 69 10.56 10.06 14.79
N LEU A 70 10.50 11.00 15.75
CA LEU A 70 9.87 12.32 15.64
C LEU A 70 10.28 13.16 14.41
N LYS A 71 11.42 12.87 13.78
CA LYS A 71 11.94 13.60 12.62
C LYS A 71 11.92 12.83 11.30
N LYS A 72 11.57 11.53 11.33
CA LYS A 72 11.79 10.62 10.19
C LYS A 72 10.57 9.81 9.79
N ASP A 73 9.58 9.69 10.67
CA ASP A 73 8.36 8.95 10.36
C ASP A 73 7.34 9.88 9.70
N GLU A 74 6.77 9.47 8.56
CA GLU A 74 5.75 10.26 7.87
C GLU A 74 4.38 10.09 8.55
N GLU A 75 3.68 11.22 8.72
CA GLU A 75 2.33 11.28 9.30
C GLU A 75 1.33 10.36 8.56
N ASN A 76 1.54 10.15 7.26
CA ASN A 76 0.71 9.31 6.39
C ASN A 76 0.65 7.82 6.77
N TYR A 77 1.56 7.34 7.62
CA TYR A 77 1.56 5.96 8.09
C TYR A 77 1.05 5.79 9.51
N LEU A 78 0.90 6.89 10.24
CA LEU A 78 0.39 6.90 11.61
C LEU A 78 -1.13 6.90 11.59
N GLY A 79 -1.73 6.13 12.48
CA GLY A 79 -3.19 6.14 12.58
C GLY A 79 -3.78 5.02 13.40
N ALA A 80 -5.08 4.92 13.28
CA ALA A 80 -5.89 3.86 13.84
C ALA A 80 -6.61 3.10 12.72
N SER A 81 -6.91 1.84 12.94
CA SER A 81 -7.74 1.05 12.04
C SER A 81 -8.57 0.04 12.82
N TRP A 82 -9.60 -0.48 12.18
CA TRP A 82 -10.42 -1.54 12.75
C TRP A 82 -10.98 -2.43 11.64
N PHE A 83 -11.41 -3.61 12.05
CA PHE A 83 -11.97 -4.60 11.15
C PHE A 83 -13.28 -5.14 11.71
N THR A 84 -14.31 -5.03 10.90
CA THR A 84 -15.68 -5.41 11.28
C THR A 84 -15.98 -6.86 10.92
N THR A 85 -17.03 -7.41 11.53
CA THR A 85 -17.43 -8.81 11.35
C THR A 85 -17.84 -9.14 9.91
N ASP A 86 -18.26 -8.13 9.15
CA ASP A 86 -18.60 -8.15 7.72
C ASP A 86 -17.37 -8.09 6.78
N VAL A 87 -16.15 -8.25 7.31
CA VAL A 87 -14.88 -8.26 6.54
C VAL A 87 -14.53 -6.87 5.97
N THR A 88 -15.04 -5.79 6.55
CA THR A 88 -14.64 -4.41 6.16
C THR A 88 -13.46 -3.93 6.99
N TYR A 89 -12.35 -3.60 6.32
CA TYR A 89 -11.22 -2.89 6.94
C TYR A 89 -11.40 -1.37 6.78
N THR A 90 -11.29 -0.64 7.89
CA THR A 90 -11.33 0.83 7.92
C THR A 90 -10.05 1.35 8.54
N THR A 91 -9.44 2.36 7.92
CA THR A 91 -8.25 3.04 8.46
C THR A 91 -8.50 4.55 8.50
N HIS A 92 -7.98 5.18 9.56
CA HIS A 92 -7.92 6.62 9.71
C HIS A 92 -6.49 7.04 10.00
N LYS A 93 -5.97 7.95 9.17
CA LYS A 93 -4.57 8.39 9.26
C LYS A 93 -4.47 9.73 9.97
N LEU A 94 -3.33 9.99 10.60
CA LEU A 94 -3.08 11.22 11.35
C LEU A 94 -3.42 12.51 10.57
N PRO A 95 -3.12 12.63 9.26
CA PRO A 95 -3.49 13.83 8.49
C PRO A 95 -4.99 14.14 8.44
N GLU A 96 -5.88 13.17 8.66
CA GLU A 96 -7.33 13.43 8.76
C GLU A 96 -7.71 14.19 10.04
N PHE A 97 -6.87 14.11 11.08
CA PHE A 97 -7.04 14.76 12.37
C PHE A 97 -6.28 16.09 12.46
N LEU A 98 -5.51 16.43 11.42
CA LEU A 98 -4.77 17.69 11.34
C LEU A 98 -5.53 18.70 10.46
N PRO A 99 -5.47 20.01 10.78
CA PRO A 99 -6.02 21.03 9.91
C PRO A 99 -5.30 21.02 8.56
N SER A 100 -6.06 21.10 7.48
CA SER A 100 -5.50 21.12 6.12
C SER A 100 -6.23 22.13 5.24
N ASN A 101 -5.49 22.70 4.29
CA ASN A 101 -6.08 23.58 3.29
C ASN A 101 -6.16 22.83 1.96
N PHE A 102 -7.37 22.49 1.52
CA PHE A 102 -7.54 21.90 0.20
C PHE A 102 -7.14 22.94 -0.86
N LEU A 103 -6.12 22.60 -1.66
CA LEU A 103 -5.54 23.46 -2.69
C LEU A 103 -5.15 24.88 -2.19
N PHE A 104 -4.78 25.00 -0.91
CA PHE A 104 -4.50 26.28 -0.22
C PHE A 104 -5.70 27.25 -0.07
N LEU A 105 -6.88 26.89 -0.58
CA LEU A 105 -8.03 27.80 -0.72
C LEU A 105 -9.14 27.52 0.30
N PHE A 106 -9.28 26.27 0.75
CA PHE A 106 -10.41 25.86 1.59
C PHE A 106 -9.89 25.23 2.90
N PRO A 107 -9.84 25.99 4.00
CA PRO A 107 -9.45 25.46 5.29
C PRO A 107 -10.48 24.44 5.78
N ARG A 108 -10.00 23.25 6.16
CA ARG A 108 -10.80 22.21 6.80
C ARG A 108 -10.25 21.93 8.19
N PRO A 109 -11.09 22.01 9.24
CA PRO A 109 -10.66 21.59 10.57
C PRO A 109 -10.34 20.09 10.55
N GLY A 110 -9.31 19.69 11.29
CA GLY A 110 -9.02 18.29 11.52
C GLY A 110 -10.14 17.63 12.32
N LYS A 111 -10.37 16.34 12.10
CA LYS A 111 -11.31 15.56 12.91
C LYS A 111 -10.76 15.43 14.34
N GLU A 112 -11.63 15.47 15.35
CA GLU A 112 -11.24 15.17 16.74
C GLU A 112 -11.48 13.69 17.09
N LEU A 113 -12.60 13.15 16.62
CA LEU A 113 -13.08 11.81 16.86
C LEU A 113 -13.65 11.23 15.57
N VAL A 114 -13.39 9.94 15.34
CA VAL A 114 -14.08 9.13 14.32
C VAL A 114 -14.54 7.85 14.97
N GLN A 115 -15.76 7.40 14.66
CA GLN A 115 -16.35 6.18 15.21
C GLN A 115 -16.73 5.24 14.07
N SER A 116 -16.70 3.93 14.32
CA SER A 116 -17.30 2.94 13.44
C SER A 116 -18.82 3.16 13.38
N ARG A 117 -19.46 2.62 12.34
CA ARG A 117 -20.92 2.64 12.26
C ARG A 117 -21.52 1.72 13.32
N ASP A 118 -22.62 2.16 13.93
CA ASP A 118 -23.28 1.44 15.04
C ASP A 118 -23.91 0.10 14.59
N ASP A 119 -24.13 -0.10 13.29
CA ASP A 119 -24.69 -1.33 12.70
C ASP A 119 -23.64 -2.42 12.46
N ARG A 120 -22.36 -2.17 12.78
CA ARG A 120 -21.25 -3.10 12.46
C ARG A 120 -20.42 -3.42 13.68
N GLU A 121 -20.52 -4.67 14.10
CA GLU A 121 -19.65 -5.20 15.14
C GLU A 121 -18.18 -5.26 14.67
N VAL A 122 -17.26 -5.04 15.61
CA VAL A 122 -15.82 -4.95 15.39
C VAL A 122 -15.13 -6.19 15.96
N ARG A 123 -14.30 -6.86 15.15
CA ARG A 123 -13.47 -7.99 15.60
C ARG A 123 -12.20 -7.52 16.28
N TRP A 124 -11.53 -6.53 15.69
CA TRP A 124 -10.29 -5.98 16.24
C TRP A 124 -10.13 -4.50 15.91
N VAL A 125 -9.37 -3.82 16.75
CA VAL A 125 -8.96 -2.42 16.62
C VAL A 125 -7.44 -2.37 16.69
N ALA A 126 -6.82 -1.52 15.88
CA ALA A 126 -5.39 -1.37 15.83
C ALA A 126 -4.95 0.10 15.88
N ALA A 127 -3.89 0.36 16.62
CA ALA A 127 -3.08 1.55 16.50
C ALA A 127 -1.81 1.19 15.72
N LYS A 128 -1.41 2.00 14.73
CA LYS A 128 -0.34 1.61 13.81
C LYS A 128 0.58 2.75 13.40
N SER A 129 1.76 2.34 12.98
CA SER A 129 2.74 3.13 12.24
C SER A 129 3.04 2.46 10.89
N GLN A 130 4.09 2.94 10.21
CA GLN A 130 4.54 2.35 8.95
C GLN A 130 4.85 0.85 9.10
N PHE A 131 5.61 0.50 10.13
CA PHE A 131 6.21 -0.83 10.29
C PHE A 131 5.74 -1.61 11.52
N PHE A 132 5.00 -0.99 12.44
CA PHE A 132 4.54 -1.64 13.67
C PHE A 132 3.05 -1.44 13.87
N ALA A 133 2.42 -2.39 14.56
CA ALA A 133 1.02 -2.33 14.95
C ALA A 133 0.82 -2.84 16.38
N LEU A 134 -0.06 -2.16 17.09
CA LEU A 134 -0.71 -2.61 18.31
C LEU A 134 -2.12 -3.03 17.93
N VAL A 135 -2.48 -4.30 18.04
CA VAL A 135 -3.80 -4.82 17.68
C VAL A 135 -4.45 -5.41 18.93
N LEU A 136 -5.67 -4.97 19.21
CA LEU A 136 -6.56 -5.52 20.22
C LEU A 136 -7.68 -6.28 19.50
N THR A 137 -7.71 -7.59 19.68
CA THR A 137 -8.67 -8.52 19.07
C THR A 137 -9.63 -9.04 20.13
N ALA A 138 -10.94 -8.93 19.90
CA ALA A 138 -11.94 -9.55 20.75
C ALA A 138 -12.05 -11.04 20.41
N GLN A 139 -11.84 -11.92 21.39
CA GLN A 139 -11.83 -13.38 21.16
C GLN A 139 -13.20 -14.03 21.40
N ASP A 140 -13.90 -13.63 22.47
CA ASP A 140 -15.13 -14.31 22.89
C ASP A 140 -16.37 -13.80 22.14
N ALA A 141 -16.54 -12.47 22.07
CA ALA A 141 -17.61 -11.86 21.31
C ALA A 141 -17.12 -10.56 20.66
N PRO A 142 -17.65 -10.21 19.48
CA PRO A 142 -17.33 -8.95 18.82
C PRO A 142 -17.62 -7.73 19.70
N ALA A 143 -16.84 -6.69 19.48
CA ALA A 143 -17.07 -5.37 20.06
C ALA A 143 -18.22 -4.67 19.34
N MET A 144 -18.94 -3.78 20.04
CA MET A 144 -20.07 -3.04 19.45
C MET A 144 -19.60 -1.95 18.48
N GLY A 145 -18.34 -1.53 18.59
CA GLY A 145 -17.79 -0.50 17.72
C GLY A 145 -16.31 -0.22 18.01
N ALA A 146 -15.77 0.74 17.27
CA ALA A 146 -14.41 1.23 17.39
C ALA A 146 -14.40 2.75 17.30
N GLU A 147 -13.41 3.37 17.91
CA GLU A 147 -13.21 4.82 17.86
C GLU A 147 -11.74 5.16 17.66
N ALA A 148 -11.47 6.25 16.95
CA ALA A 148 -10.15 6.84 16.80
C ALA A 148 -10.20 8.29 17.27
N ARG A 149 -9.28 8.66 18.15
CA ARG A 149 -9.22 10.00 18.77
C ARG A 149 -7.86 10.62 18.50
N LYS A 150 -7.85 11.89 18.14
CA LYS A 150 -6.60 12.66 18.18
C LYS A 150 -6.17 12.80 19.63
N VAL A 151 -4.93 12.44 19.90
CA VAL A 151 -4.28 12.70 21.19
C VAL A 151 -3.01 13.46 20.97
N ASP A 152 -2.73 14.39 21.86
CA ASP A 152 -1.49 15.14 21.87
C ASP A 152 -0.61 14.55 22.97
N LEU A 153 0.41 13.79 22.56
CA LEU A 153 1.35 13.22 23.50
C LEU A 153 2.22 14.32 24.12
N LEU A 154 2.36 14.23 25.45
CA LEU A 154 3.30 15.03 26.22
C LEU A 154 4.66 14.33 26.15
N GLY A 155 5.66 14.96 25.54
CA GLY A 155 6.98 14.35 25.40
C GLY A 155 8.07 15.38 25.14
N GLU A 156 9.10 15.32 25.99
CA GLU A 156 10.31 16.14 25.95
C GLU A 156 11.07 15.98 24.62
N ALA A 157 11.45 17.11 24.05
CA ALA A 157 12.43 17.27 22.98
C ALA A 157 12.06 16.77 21.56
N MET A 158 11.21 17.54 20.87
CA MET A 158 11.66 18.07 19.57
C MET A 158 13.05 18.69 19.79
N ARG A 159 13.96 18.63 18.83
CA ARG A 159 15.30 19.26 18.94
C ARG A 159 15.24 20.80 19.05
N ASP A 160 14.04 21.38 19.15
CA ASP A 160 13.73 22.79 19.43
C ASP A 160 13.01 23.04 20.80
N GLY A 161 12.68 21.99 21.56
CA GLY A 161 12.11 22.12 22.91
C GLY A 161 10.65 22.59 23.01
N SER A 162 9.86 22.64 21.93
CA SER A 162 8.47 23.12 22.05
C SER A 162 7.48 22.33 21.20
N GLY A 163 6.67 21.45 21.82
CA GLY A 163 5.43 21.02 21.18
C GLY A 163 4.78 19.75 21.69
N LYS A 164 3.44 19.76 21.60
CA LYS A 164 2.58 18.56 21.64
C LYS A 164 2.85 17.71 20.40
N VAL A 165 3.01 16.39 20.56
CA VAL A 165 3.17 15.46 19.42
C VAL A 165 1.81 14.89 19.06
N PRO A 166 1.23 15.25 17.90
CA PRO A 166 -0.07 14.74 17.52
C PRO A 166 0.05 13.25 17.17
N ALA A 167 -0.87 12.46 17.70
CA ALA A 167 -0.97 11.03 17.49
C ALA A 167 -2.45 10.61 17.42
N VAL A 168 -2.70 9.36 17.05
CA VAL A 168 -4.06 8.80 17.00
C VAL A 168 -4.16 7.64 17.96
N GLU A 169 -5.06 7.72 18.91
CA GLU A 169 -5.39 6.63 19.83
C GLU A 169 -6.57 5.83 19.30
N ALA A 170 -6.47 4.50 19.37
CA ALA A 170 -7.48 3.58 18.87
C ALA A 170 -8.19 2.88 20.03
N TRP A 171 -9.53 2.85 20.00
CA TRP A 171 -10.39 2.36 21.06
C TRP A 171 -11.38 1.32 20.54
N MET A 172 -11.58 0.25 21.31
CA MET A 172 -12.60 -0.77 21.10
C MET A 172 -13.75 -0.54 22.06
N LYS A 173 -14.96 -0.33 21.55
CA LYS A 173 -16.18 -0.08 22.33
C LYS A 173 -16.91 -1.39 22.60
N LEU A 174 -17.18 -1.69 23.85
CA LEU A 174 -17.80 -2.91 24.32
C LEU A 174 -19.18 -2.61 24.93
N ALA A 175 -20.12 -3.54 24.72
CA ALA A 175 -21.46 -3.42 25.27
C ALA A 175 -21.44 -3.44 26.81
N GLY A 176 -22.37 -2.69 27.40
CA GLY A 176 -22.70 -2.81 28.82
C GLY A 176 -23.33 -4.17 29.12
N PHE A 177 -23.41 -4.52 30.40
CA PHE A 177 -23.97 -5.78 30.84
C PHE A 177 -24.49 -5.70 32.27
N ASP A 178 -25.48 -6.53 32.57
CA ASP A 178 -26.02 -6.68 33.92
C ASP A 178 -25.22 -7.72 34.71
N LEU A 179 -25.00 -7.42 35.98
CA LEU A 179 -24.18 -8.22 36.89
C LEU A 179 -24.92 -8.45 38.20
N GLY A 180 -25.44 -9.66 38.39
CA GLY A 180 -26.05 -10.09 39.65
C GLY A 180 -25.05 -10.10 40.82
N VAL A 181 -25.56 -10.20 42.05
CA VAL A 181 -24.73 -10.27 43.26
C VAL A 181 -23.83 -11.52 43.21
N GLY A 182 -22.52 -11.34 43.40
CA GLY A 182 -21.52 -12.41 43.31
C GLY A 182 -21.24 -12.91 41.88
N ALA A 183 -21.93 -12.38 40.87
CA ALA A 183 -21.73 -12.78 39.49
C ALA A 183 -20.43 -12.18 38.92
N LYS A 184 -19.88 -12.88 37.93
CA LYS A 184 -18.67 -12.50 37.20
C LYS A 184 -18.96 -12.39 35.71
N ASN A 185 -18.36 -11.40 35.07
CA ASN A 185 -18.30 -11.27 33.62
C ASN A 185 -16.84 -11.28 33.19
N THR A 186 -16.44 -12.27 32.40
CA THR A 186 -15.07 -12.40 31.91
C THR A 186 -15.05 -12.24 30.39
N ARG A 187 -14.13 -11.43 29.90
CA ARG A 187 -13.85 -11.21 28.48
C ARG A 187 -12.39 -11.49 28.17
N GLN A 188 -12.13 -12.25 27.12
CA GLN A 188 -10.82 -12.56 26.59
C GLN A 188 -10.52 -11.72 25.35
N PHE A 189 -9.30 -11.21 25.31
CA PHE A 189 -8.76 -10.42 24.23
C PHE A 189 -7.38 -10.92 23.81
N GLY A 190 -7.13 -10.92 22.51
CA GLY A 190 -5.79 -11.05 21.95
C GLY A 190 -5.16 -9.67 21.82
N LEU A 191 -3.91 -9.56 22.23
CA LEU A 191 -3.09 -8.37 22.01
C LEU A 191 -1.90 -8.76 21.15
N TYR A 192 -1.65 -7.98 20.12
CA TYR A 192 -0.44 -8.06 19.30
C TYR A 192 0.29 -6.73 19.38
N ALA A 193 1.57 -6.74 19.73
CA ALA A 193 2.37 -5.53 19.85
C ALA A 193 3.73 -5.74 19.17
N GLY A 194 3.75 -5.64 17.83
CA GLY A 194 4.90 -6.11 17.07
C GLY A 194 5.02 -5.56 15.64
N PRO A 195 6.00 -6.07 14.88
CA PRO A 195 6.26 -5.64 13.51
C PRO A 195 5.15 -6.07 12.54
N LYS A 196 4.96 -5.31 11.47
CA LYS A 196 3.97 -5.59 10.43
C LYS A 196 4.52 -6.60 9.42
N GLU A 197 4.57 -7.86 9.83
CA GLU A 197 4.97 -8.98 8.99
C GLU A 197 3.73 -9.76 8.52
N ASP A 198 3.52 -9.90 7.20
CA ASP A 198 2.30 -10.53 6.64
C ASP A 198 2.09 -11.95 7.20
N TRP A 199 3.14 -12.77 7.23
CA TRP A 199 3.05 -14.15 7.74
C TRP A 199 2.68 -14.21 9.23
N ARG A 200 3.20 -13.28 10.03
CA ARG A 200 2.97 -13.23 11.48
C ARG A 200 1.55 -12.75 11.78
N LEU A 201 1.09 -11.70 11.11
CA LEU A 201 -0.27 -11.17 11.29
C LEU A 201 -1.32 -12.18 10.80
N ARG A 202 -1.08 -12.88 9.69
CA ARG A 202 -2.00 -13.92 9.20
C ARG A 202 -2.16 -15.09 10.18
N SER A 203 -1.13 -15.37 10.97
CA SER A 203 -1.19 -16.41 12.00
C SER A 203 -1.98 -16.02 13.27
N LEU A 204 -2.56 -14.80 13.31
CA LEU A 204 -3.56 -14.38 14.30
C LEU A 204 -4.99 -14.80 13.93
N ALA A 205 -5.23 -15.14 12.65
CA ALA A 205 -6.44 -15.78 12.11
C ALA A 205 -7.78 -15.00 12.19
N GLN A 206 -7.80 -13.73 12.63
CA GLN A 206 -9.00 -12.87 12.61
C GLN A 206 -8.94 -11.75 11.58
N GLY A 207 -8.07 -11.88 10.58
CA GLY A 207 -7.91 -10.90 9.49
C GLY A 207 -7.00 -9.72 9.86
N GLU A 208 -6.21 -9.82 10.93
CA GLU A 208 -5.28 -8.78 11.37
C GLU A 208 -4.24 -8.40 10.31
N ASP A 209 -4.00 -9.26 9.33
CA ASP A 209 -3.17 -8.99 8.15
C ASP A 209 -3.66 -7.82 7.30
N GLN A 210 -4.93 -7.40 7.44
CA GLN A 210 -5.43 -6.20 6.75
C GLN A 210 -4.77 -4.91 7.25
N VAL A 211 -4.15 -4.90 8.44
CA VAL A 211 -3.35 -3.76 8.93
C VAL A 211 -2.14 -3.44 8.01
N MET A 212 -1.77 -4.37 7.11
CA MET A 212 -0.77 -4.15 6.06
C MET A 212 -1.23 -3.20 4.95
N GLU A 213 -2.54 -2.97 4.82
CA GLU A 213 -3.18 -2.08 3.85
C GLU A 213 -2.93 -2.41 2.37
N PHE A 214 -2.70 -3.68 2.04
CA PHE A 214 -2.55 -4.09 0.65
C PHE A 214 -3.86 -3.95 -0.15
N GLY A 215 -5.02 -3.99 0.52
CA GLY A 215 -6.32 -3.93 -0.12
C GLY A 215 -6.46 -4.96 -1.24
N TRP A 216 -7.04 -4.55 -2.37
CA TRP A 216 -7.17 -5.41 -3.56
C TRP A 216 -5.83 -5.78 -4.20
N MET A 217 -4.77 -4.99 -3.97
CA MET A 217 -3.42 -5.28 -4.44
C MET A 217 -2.74 -6.41 -3.67
N GLY A 218 -3.33 -6.89 -2.58
CA GLY A 218 -2.83 -8.06 -1.83
C GLY A 218 -2.65 -9.31 -2.68
N ILE A 219 -3.42 -9.45 -3.78
CA ILE A 219 -3.29 -10.56 -4.74
C ILE A 219 -1.90 -10.56 -5.42
N VAL A 220 -1.32 -9.37 -5.61
CA VAL A 220 -0.01 -9.21 -6.27
C VAL A 220 1.09 -8.97 -5.23
N SER A 221 0.88 -8.08 -4.26
CA SER A 221 1.90 -7.71 -3.26
C SER A 221 2.33 -8.89 -2.39
N ARG A 222 1.40 -9.77 -1.98
CA ARG A 222 1.73 -10.90 -1.09
C ARG A 222 2.61 -11.96 -1.76
N PRO A 223 2.29 -12.47 -2.97
CA PRO A 223 3.20 -13.37 -3.67
C PRO A 223 4.59 -12.75 -3.88
N LEU A 224 4.66 -11.47 -4.24
CA LEU A 224 5.94 -10.76 -4.38
C LEU A 224 6.73 -10.76 -3.07
N LEU A 225 6.07 -10.49 -1.94
CA LEU A 225 6.70 -10.49 -0.61
C LEU A 225 7.24 -11.88 -0.25
N VAL A 226 6.45 -12.93 -0.49
CA VAL A 226 6.86 -14.32 -0.23
C VAL A 226 8.07 -14.69 -1.07
N VAL A 227 8.07 -14.35 -2.37
CA VAL A 227 9.21 -14.63 -3.25
C VAL A 227 10.43 -13.81 -2.82
N MET A 228 10.28 -12.52 -2.50
CA MET A 228 11.38 -11.67 -2.00
C MET A 228 12.02 -12.26 -0.73
N ASN A 229 11.20 -12.63 0.26
CA ASN A 229 11.66 -13.22 1.51
C ASN A 229 12.28 -14.61 1.28
N THR A 230 11.81 -15.35 0.27
CA THR A 230 12.42 -16.64 -0.12
C THR A 230 13.79 -16.42 -0.75
N ILE A 231 13.94 -15.50 -1.69
CA ILE A 231 15.25 -15.15 -2.29
C ILE A 231 16.20 -14.65 -1.20
N HIS A 232 15.70 -13.84 -0.26
CA HIS A 232 16.49 -13.33 0.84
C HIS A 232 17.06 -14.45 1.72
N LYS A 233 16.30 -15.50 2.01
CA LYS A 233 16.80 -16.66 2.76
C LYS A 233 18.00 -17.35 2.09
N TRP A 234 18.14 -17.23 0.77
CA TRP A 234 19.20 -17.86 -0.01
C TRP A 234 20.41 -16.94 -0.21
N VAL A 235 20.17 -15.64 -0.41
CA VAL A 235 21.21 -14.64 -0.76
C VAL A 235 21.70 -13.84 0.45
N GLY A 236 20.87 -13.68 1.47
CA GLY A 236 21.18 -12.93 2.69
C GLY A 236 21.21 -11.40 2.55
N SER A 237 20.74 -10.84 1.43
CA SER A 237 20.68 -9.39 1.21
C SER A 237 19.40 -8.97 0.50
N TYR A 238 18.61 -8.10 1.15
CA TYR A 238 17.36 -7.61 0.60
C TYR A 238 17.54 -6.79 -0.70
N GLY A 239 18.66 -6.08 -0.85
CA GLY A 239 18.96 -5.36 -2.09
C GLY A 239 19.15 -6.31 -3.29
N TRP A 240 19.90 -7.39 -3.09
CA TRP A 240 20.01 -8.43 -4.11
C TRP A 240 18.70 -9.19 -4.33
N SER A 241 17.90 -9.41 -3.28
CA SER A 241 16.56 -9.99 -3.41
C SER A 241 15.66 -9.16 -4.32
N ILE A 242 15.69 -7.82 -4.20
CA ILE A 242 14.96 -6.90 -5.09
C ILE A 242 15.45 -7.04 -6.53
N VAL A 243 16.78 -7.06 -6.75
CA VAL A 243 17.37 -7.19 -8.09
C VAL A 243 16.95 -8.51 -8.75
N ILE A 244 17.10 -9.64 -8.04
CA ILE A 244 16.76 -10.97 -8.54
C ILE A 244 15.25 -11.09 -8.78
N LEU A 245 14.41 -10.60 -7.86
CA LEU A 245 12.96 -10.58 -8.03
C LEU A 245 12.58 -9.79 -9.29
N THR A 246 13.22 -8.65 -9.54
CA THR A 246 12.98 -7.83 -10.74
C THR A 246 13.36 -8.60 -12.02
N ILE A 247 14.49 -9.31 -12.02
CA ILE A 247 14.92 -10.16 -13.13
C ILE A 247 13.90 -11.28 -13.39
N LEU A 248 13.43 -11.96 -12.34
CA LEU A 248 12.43 -13.02 -12.46
C LEU A 248 11.11 -12.51 -13.03
N LEU A 249 10.62 -11.37 -12.54
CA LEU A 249 9.40 -10.74 -13.07
C LEU A 249 9.57 -10.37 -14.54
N LYS A 250 10.72 -9.79 -14.91
CA LYS A 250 11.00 -9.45 -16.30
C LYS A 250 11.04 -10.69 -17.20
N ALA A 251 11.61 -11.80 -16.72
CA ALA A 251 11.64 -13.06 -17.44
C ALA A 251 10.23 -13.64 -17.67
N ILE A 252 9.38 -13.63 -16.65
CA ILE A 252 7.97 -14.07 -16.77
C ILE A 252 7.21 -13.20 -17.78
N LEU A 253 7.41 -11.88 -17.72
CA LEU A 253 6.77 -10.92 -18.61
C LEU A 253 7.43 -10.81 -19.99
N TRP A 254 8.48 -11.59 -20.28
CA TRP A 254 9.24 -11.48 -21.52
C TRP A 254 8.37 -11.72 -22.76
N VAL A 255 7.55 -12.79 -22.72
CA VAL A 255 6.69 -13.19 -23.85
C VAL A 255 5.65 -12.11 -24.20
N PRO A 256 4.82 -11.62 -23.26
CA PRO A 256 3.86 -10.57 -23.57
C PRO A 256 4.57 -9.28 -24.02
N GLN A 257 5.70 -8.94 -23.40
CA GLN A 257 6.49 -7.77 -23.78
C GLN A 257 7.05 -7.87 -25.20
N ALA A 258 7.54 -9.05 -25.60
CA ALA A 258 8.05 -9.28 -26.95
C ALA A 258 6.94 -9.11 -28.01
N LYS A 259 5.72 -9.62 -27.75
CA LYS A 259 4.56 -9.41 -28.64
C LYS A 259 4.19 -7.94 -28.78
N ALA A 260 4.20 -7.21 -27.67
CA ALA A 260 3.93 -5.77 -27.70
C ALA A 260 5.01 -5.00 -28.48
N ASN A 261 6.29 -5.36 -28.32
CA ASN A 261 7.39 -4.77 -29.08
C ASN A 261 7.25 -5.02 -30.59
N GLN A 262 6.80 -6.21 -31.01
CA GLN A 262 6.50 -6.48 -32.42
C GLN A 262 5.40 -5.57 -32.96
N SER A 263 4.35 -5.31 -32.17
CA SER A 263 3.29 -4.36 -32.53
C SER A 263 3.84 -2.94 -32.71
N MET A 264 4.74 -2.50 -31.84
CA MET A 264 5.40 -1.19 -31.97
C MET A 264 6.24 -1.07 -33.24
N LYS A 265 6.97 -2.12 -33.63
CA LYS A 265 7.72 -2.12 -34.90
C LYS A 265 6.80 -1.96 -36.12
N LYS A 266 5.66 -2.65 -36.13
CA LYS A 266 4.65 -2.49 -37.19
C LYS A 266 4.08 -1.06 -37.21
N MET A 267 3.88 -0.46 -36.04
CA MET A 267 3.45 0.94 -35.92
C MET A 267 4.48 1.90 -36.52
N GLN A 268 5.77 1.69 -36.28
CA GLN A 268 6.85 2.50 -36.86
C GLN A 268 6.85 2.42 -38.39
N LEU A 269 6.58 1.24 -38.96
CA LEU A 269 6.43 1.07 -40.40
C LEU A 269 5.16 1.74 -40.97
N LEU A 270 4.11 1.91 -40.16
CA LEU A 270 2.89 2.66 -40.53
C LEU A 270 3.04 4.17 -40.43
N ALA A 271 4.00 4.68 -39.64
CA ALA A 271 4.22 6.11 -39.40
C ALA A 271 4.24 6.97 -40.68
N PRO A 272 4.95 6.62 -41.78
CA PRO A 272 4.92 7.43 -43.00
C PRO A 272 3.51 7.54 -43.62
N LYS A 273 2.76 6.43 -43.65
CA LYS A 273 1.38 6.43 -44.17
C LYS A 273 0.42 7.23 -43.30
N LEU A 274 0.67 7.27 -41.98
CA LEU A 274 -0.09 8.10 -41.05
C LEU A 274 0.19 9.60 -41.27
N LYS A 275 1.43 9.97 -41.58
CA LYS A 275 1.78 11.37 -41.94
C LYS A 275 1.08 11.82 -43.22
N GLU A 276 1.09 10.98 -44.26
CA GLU A 276 0.37 11.26 -45.52
C GLU A 276 -1.15 11.48 -45.28
N LEU A 277 -1.76 10.67 -44.40
CA LEU A 277 -3.16 10.84 -44.01
C LEU A 277 -3.42 12.16 -43.27
N GLN A 278 -2.53 12.56 -42.37
CA GLN A 278 -2.63 13.83 -41.65
C GLN A 278 -2.51 15.04 -42.58
N GLU A 279 -1.58 15.00 -43.53
CA GLU A 279 -1.44 16.05 -44.55
C GLU A 279 -2.69 16.14 -45.43
N LYS A 280 -3.25 15.00 -45.82
CA LYS A 280 -4.45 14.92 -46.68
C LYS A 280 -5.74 15.39 -46.00
N TYR A 281 -5.91 15.12 -44.70
CA TYR A 281 -7.14 15.42 -43.96
C TYR A 281 -6.94 16.47 -42.85
N LYS A 282 -5.98 17.38 -43.03
CA LYS A 282 -5.63 18.42 -42.04
C LYS A 282 -6.83 19.28 -41.62
N GLU A 283 -7.75 19.54 -42.54
CA GLU A 283 -8.94 20.37 -42.30
C GLU A 283 -10.18 19.57 -41.84
N ASP A 284 -10.10 18.23 -41.79
CA ASP A 284 -11.21 17.35 -41.40
C ASP A 284 -10.76 16.31 -40.34
N PRO A 285 -10.73 16.70 -39.06
CA PRO A 285 -10.30 15.82 -37.97
C PRO A 285 -11.16 14.55 -37.80
N ALA A 286 -12.46 14.64 -38.14
CA ALA A 286 -13.38 13.52 -38.02
C ALA A 286 -13.05 12.43 -39.05
N LYS A 287 -12.79 12.84 -40.30
CA LYS A 287 -12.39 11.94 -41.38
C LYS A 287 -10.99 11.40 -41.20
N LEU A 288 -10.06 12.22 -40.69
CA LEU A 288 -8.72 11.79 -40.30
C LEU A 288 -8.78 10.63 -39.29
N ASN A 289 -9.54 10.78 -38.20
CA ASN A 289 -9.67 9.71 -37.19
C ASN A 289 -10.24 8.41 -37.78
N THR A 290 -11.22 8.53 -38.68
CA THR A 290 -11.86 7.37 -39.33
C THR A 290 -10.87 6.62 -40.23
N GLU A 291 -10.13 7.34 -41.08
CA GLU A 291 -9.14 6.74 -42.00
C GLU A 291 -7.90 6.21 -41.26
N MET A 292 -7.45 6.86 -40.18
CA MET A 292 -6.40 6.32 -39.32
C MET A 292 -6.82 4.97 -38.71
N MET A 293 -8.04 4.89 -38.17
CA MET A 293 -8.57 3.63 -37.61
C MET A 293 -8.77 2.55 -38.67
N ARG A 294 -9.15 2.94 -39.91
CA ARG A 294 -9.21 2.02 -41.04
C ARG A 294 -7.84 1.47 -41.40
N LEU A 295 -6.83 2.34 -41.48
CA LEU A 295 -5.44 1.94 -41.75
C LEU A 295 -4.92 0.97 -40.67
N TYR A 296 -5.16 1.28 -39.39
CA TYR A 296 -4.80 0.37 -38.29
C TYR A 296 -5.45 -1.02 -38.43
N ARG A 297 -6.74 -1.08 -38.81
CA ARG A 297 -7.44 -2.34 -39.05
C ARG A 297 -6.91 -3.10 -40.27
N GLU A 298 -6.59 -2.41 -41.35
CA GLU A 298 -6.07 -3.02 -42.59
C GLU A 298 -4.73 -3.72 -42.38
N TYR A 299 -3.86 -3.18 -41.53
CA TYR A 299 -2.55 -3.77 -41.20
C TYR A 299 -2.55 -4.56 -39.88
N GLY A 300 -3.71 -4.71 -39.22
CA GLY A 300 -3.83 -5.46 -37.97
C GLY A 300 -3.00 -4.90 -36.82
N VAL A 301 -2.77 -3.58 -36.82
CA VAL A 301 -1.99 -2.89 -35.79
C VAL A 301 -2.96 -2.22 -34.83
N SER A 302 -2.79 -2.45 -33.53
CA SER A 302 -3.57 -1.74 -32.51
C SER A 302 -2.83 -0.48 -32.07
N PRO A 303 -3.47 0.71 -32.04
CA PRO A 303 -2.87 1.91 -31.45
C PRO A 303 -2.53 1.74 -29.96
N LEU A 304 -3.26 0.86 -29.26
CA LEU A 304 -2.99 0.51 -27.86
C LEU A 304 -1.87 -0.54 -27.71
N GLY A 305 -1.42 -1.15 -28.80
CA GLY A 305 -0.35 -2.15 -28.77
C GLY A 305 0.97 -1.60 -28.24
N GLY A 306 1.21 -0.28 -28.38
CA GLY A 306 2.39 0.39 -27.84
C GLY A 306 2.33 0.70 -26.34
N CYS A 307 1.13 0.85 -25.75
CA CYS A 307 0.97 1.04 -24.31
C CYS A 307 0.65 -0.25 -23.55
N LEU A 308 0.35 -1.35 -24.26
CA LEU A 308 0.11 -2.67 -23.68
C LEU A 308 1.22 -3.14 -22.70
N PRO A 309 2.53 -2.93 -22.98
CA PRO A 309 3.60 -3.15 -22.02
C PRO A 309 3.38 -2.47 -20.68
N MET A 310 3.03 -1.19 -20.75
CA MET A 310 2.83 -0.34 -19.60
C MET A 310 1.62 -0.82 -18.80
N LEU A 311 0.51 -1.15 -19.49
CA LEU A 311 -0.69 -1.65 -18.83
C LEU A 311 -0.48 -2.97 -18.10
N ILE A 312 0.30 -3.90 -18.66
CA ILE A 312 0.62 -5.17 -17.99
C ILE A 312 1.59 -4.94 -16.83
N GLN A 313 2.53 -4.00 -16.98
CA GLN A 313 3.50 -3.68 -15.93
C GLN A 313 2.87 -2.92 -14.75
N MET A 314 1.84 -2.10 -14.98
CA MET A 314 1.23 -1.24 -13.96
C MET A 314 0.74 -2.02 -12.72
N PRO A 315 -0.03 -3.12 -12.83
CA PRO A 315 -0.40 -3.94 -11.67
C PRO A 315 0.80 -4.53 -10.92
N VAL A 316 1.82 -4.99 -11.65
CA VAL A 316 3.04 -5.54 -11.04
C VAL A 316 3.80 -4.47 -10.30
N PHE A 317 3.92 -3.28 -10.88
CA PHE A 317 4.53 -2.11 -10.26
C PHE A 317 3.78 -1.70 -8.99
N LEU A 318 2.46 -1.54 -9.05
CA LEU A 318 1.66 -1.17 -7.89
C LEU A 318 1.76 -2.24 -6.79
N GLY A 319 1.75 -3.52 -7.16
CA GLY A 319 1.97 -4.62 -6.21
C GLY A 319 3.32 -4.50 -5.50
N PHE A 320 4.39 -4.25 -6.26
CA PHE A 320 5.75 -4.03 -5.73
C PHE A 320 5.83 -2.80 -4.83
N TYR A 321 5.20 -1.70 -5.25
CA TYR A 321 5.12 -0.46 -4.48
C TYR A 321 4.46 -0.66 -3.11
N TYR A 322 3.27 -1.25 -3.09
CA TYR A 322 2.55 -1.55 -1.84
C TYR A 322 3.32 -2.55 -0.97
N MET A 323 3.97 -3.53 -1.59
CA MET A 323 4.83 -4.47 -0.87
C MET A 323 5.95 -3.73 -0.14
N LEU A 324 6.77 -2.95 -0.85
CA LEU A 324 7.93 -2.27 -0.26
C LEU A 324 7.53 -1.30 0.85
N LEU A 325 6.40 -0.60 0.69
CA LEU A 325 5.90 0.38 1.66
C LEU A 325 5.61 -0.22 3.04
N SER A 326 5.06 -1.43 3.06
CA SER A 326 4.63 -2.12 4.27
C SER A 326 5.65 -3.15 4.77
N SER A 327 6.73 -3.41 4.02
CA SER A 327 7.74 -4.41 4.37
C SER A 327 8.67 -3.90 5.46
N VAL A 328 8.38 -4.25 6.71
CA VAL A 328 9.26 -4.00 7.86
C VAL A 328 10.63 -4.67 7.70
N GLU A 329 10.71 -5.73 6.91
CA GLU A 329 11.94 -6.48 6.67
C GLU A 329 13.04 -5.67 5.98
N LEU A 330 12.65 -4.62 5.22
CA LEU A 330 13.60 -3.73 4.54
C LEU A 330 14.19 -2.67 5.47
N ARG A 331 13.60 -2.50 6.66
CA ARG A 331 14.01 -1.46 7.60
C ARG A 331 15.42 -1.75 8.12
N GLY A 332 16.31 -0.78 7.93
CA GLY A 332 17.71 -0.87 8.37
C GLY A 332 18.57 -1.80 7.52
N GLN A 333 18.08 -2.24 6.36
CA GLN A 333 18.85 -3.08 5.44
C GLN A 333 19.70 -2.21 4.50
N ALA A 334 21.01 -2.46 4.49
CA ALA A 334 21.95 -1.74 3.64
C ALA A 334 22.17 -2.43 2.28
N PHE A 335 22.49 -1.65 1.25
CA PHE A 335 22.85 -2.14 -0.08
C PHE A 335 23.73 -1.11 -0.82
N LEU A 336 24.96 -1.49 -1.19
CA LEU A 336 25.94 -0.58 -1.81
C LEU A 336 26.18 0.66 -0.93
N TRP A 337 25.87 1.87 -1.40
CA TRP A 337 25.93 3.12 -0.62
C TRP A 337 24.65 3.40 0.19
N ILE A 338 23.59 2.61 -0.02
CA ILE A 338 22.31 2.78 0.66
C ILE A 338 22.43 2.21 2.07
N HIS A 339 22.17 3.04 3.08
CA HIS A 339 22.21 2.62 4.48
C HIS A 339 20.89 1.97 4.95
N ASP A 340 19.76 2.32 4.34
CA ASP A 340 18.44 1.83 4.74
C ASP A 340 17.51 1.79 3.51
N LEU A 341 17.23 0.59 2.99
CA LEU A 341 16.37 0.37 1.82
C LEU A 341 14.95 0.90 2.00
N SER A 342 14.47 1.03 3.24
CA SER A 342 13.14 1.56 3.55
C SER A 342 13.05 3.08 3.48
N ARG A 343 14.18 3.78 3.34
CA ARG A 343 14.30 5.24 3.37
C ARG A 343 14.96 5.80 2.10
N PRO A 344 14.91 7.13 1.89
CA PRO A 344 15.72 7.80 0.87
C PRO A 344 17.21 7.51 1.07
N ASP A 345 17.96 7.37 -0.02
CA ASP A 345 19.39 7.04 0.00
C ASP A 345 20.28 8.29 0.14
N THR A 346 19.96 9.14 1.10
CA THR A 346 20.69 10.39 1.32
C THR A 346 22.11 10.13 1.78
N ILE A 347 23.09 10.45 0.94
CA ILE A 347 24.53 10.32 1.25
C ILE A 347 25.14 11.60 1.83
N GLY A 348 24.46 12.73 1.68
CA GLY A 348 24.94 14.03 2.13
C GLY A 348 23.97 15.15 1.78
N PHE A 349 24.31 16.38 2.16
CA PHE A 349 23.53 17.57 1.85
C PHE A 349 24.37 18.56 1.06
N LEU A 350 23.77 19.20 0.05
CA LEU A 350 24.45 20.25 -0.70
C LEU A 350 24.73 21.45 0.22
N PRO A 351 26.00 21.89 0.34
CA PRO A 351 26.36 23.02 1.19
C PRO A 351 25.67 24.29 0.69
N GLY A 352 25.06 25.05 1.61
CA GLY A 352 24.34 26.30 1.32
C GLY A 352 22.87 26.16 0.94
N PHE A 353 22.42 24.99 0.45
CA PHE A 353 21.02 24.78 0.01
C PHE A 353 20.25 23.76 0.86
N GLY A 354 20.93 22.91 1.64
CA GLY A 354 20.28 21.91 2.48
C GLY A 354 19.54 20.81 1.71
N ILE A 355 19.81 20.67 0.40
CA ILE A 355 19.16 19.68 -0.46
C ILE A 355 19.84 18.32 -0.25
N PRO A 356 19.08 17.25 0.10
CA PRO A 356 19.64 15.92 0.29
C PRO A 356 20.10 15.31 -1.03
N ILE A 357 21.31 14.76 -1.09
CA ILE A 357 21.84 14.10 -2.29
C ILE A 357 21.41 12.63 -2.26
N ASN A 358 20.49 12.27 -3.15
CA ASN A 358 19.92 10.91 -3.29
C ASN A 358 20.34 10.28 -4.64
N PRO A 359 21.42 9.47 -4.69
CA PRO A 359 21.94 8.92 -5.95
C PRO A 359 20.98 7.98 -6.69
N MET A 360 20.22 7.14 -5.98
CA MET A 360 19.38 6.10 -6.59
C MET A 360 18.27 6.67 -7.48
N PRO A 361 17.46 7.64 -7.05
CA PRO A 361 16.51 8.33 -7.93
C PRO A 361 17.18 8.98 -9.14
N LEU A 362 18.41 9.52 -9.00
CA LEU A 362 19.14 10.13 -10.12
C LEU A 362 19.59 9.08 -11.14
N ILE A 363 20.13 7.95 -10.69
CA ILE A 363 20.51 6.82 -11.55
C ILE A 363 19.28 6.24 -12.25
N MET A 364 18.17 6.08 -11.51
CA MET A 364 16.89 5.66 -12.05
C MET A 364 16.46 6.59 -13.19
N THR A 365 16.45 7.91 -12.96
CA THR A 365 16.04 8.91 -13.95
C THR A 365 16.98 8.93 -15.16
N ALA A 366 18.30 8.83 -14.96
CA ALA A 366 19.26 8.71 -16.04
C ALA A 366 18.99 7.47 -16.91
N ALA A 367 18.71 6.32 -16.28
CA ALA A 367 18.35 5.09 -16.98
C ALA A 367 17.00 5.22 -17.73
N MET A 368 16.00 5.92 -17.16
CA MET A 368 14.74 6.21 -17.85
C MET A 368 14.97 7.07 -19.10
N VAL A 369 15.74 8.16 -18.97
CA VAL A 369 16.07 9.07 -20.06
C VAL A 369 16.83 8.32 -21.16
N TRP A 370 17.83 7.50 -20.80
CA TRP A 370 18.54 6.67 -21.75
C TRP A 370 17.62 5.68 -22.48
N SER A 371 16.75 4.99 -21.74
CA SER A 371 15.76 4.09 -22.34
C SER A 371 14.83 4.83 -23.33
N MET A 372 14.44 6.06 -23.01
CA MET A 372 13.59 6.89 -23.88
C MET A 372 14.33 7.34 -25.15
N HIS A 373 15.61 7.68 -25.04
CA HIS A 373 16.43 8.04 -26.22
C HIS A 373 16.64 6.86 -27.17
N LEU A 374 16.76 5.64 -26.64
CA LEU A 374 16.89 4.42 -27.47
C LEU A 374 15.56 3.98 -28.08
N THR A 375 14.43 4.33 -27.46
CA THR A 375 13.12 3.90 -27.94
C THR A 375 12.71 4.77 -29.13
N PRO A 376 12.47 4.19 -30.33
CA PRO A 376 12.08 4.98 -31.49
C PRO A 376 10.70 5.60 -31.26
N GLN A 377 10.66 6.92 -31.12
CA GLN A 377 9.41 7.66 -31.01
C GLN A 377 8.69 7.62 -32.37
N PRO A 378 7.38 7.29 -32.42
CA PRO A 378 6.63 7.41 -33.66
C PRO A 378 6.64 8.87 -34.11
N GLN A 379 7.38 9.15 -35.19
CA GLN A 379 7.45 10.49 -35.76
C GLN A 379 6.13 10.80 -36.48
N GLY A 380 5.59 12.00 -36.28
CA GLY A 380 4.42 12.47 -37.03
C GLY A 380 3.08 12.35 -36.33
N VAL A 381 3.04 12.33 -35.01
CA VAL A 381 1.80 12.65 -34.29
C VAL A 381 2.16 13.69 -33.26
N ASP A 382 1.61 14.90 -33.38
CA ASP A 382 1.54 15.85 -32.28
C ASP A 382 0.59 15.29 -31.22
N ASN A 383 1.03 14.21 -30.57
CA ASN A 383 0.27 13.53 -29.53
C ASN A 383 0.64 14.18 -28.20
N PRO A 384 -0.31 14.80 -27.47
CA PRO A 384 -0.10 15.25 -26.10
C PRO A 384 0.55 14.17 -25.21
N GLY A 385 0.29 12.89 -25.48
CA GLY A 385 0.91 11.75 -24.79
C GLY A 385 2.45 11.67 -24.96
N ALA A 386 3.01 12.07 -26.10
CA ALA A 386 4.48 12.06 -26.29
C ALA A 386 5.17 13.12 -25.43
N LYS A 387 4.54 14.28 -25.25
CA LYS A 387 5.01 15.32 -24.30
C LYS A 387 4.96 14.80 -22.87
N MET A 388 3.88 14.10 -22.50
CA MET A 388 3.76 13.46 -21.19
C MET A 388 4.85 12.39 -20.94
N MET A 389 5.16 11.57 -21.96
CA MET A 389 6.22 10.57 -21.84
C MET A 389 7.60 11.19 -21.61
N LYS A 390 7.91 12.36 -22.23
CA LYS A 390 9.17 13.08 -21.98
C LYS A 390 9.25 13.68 -20.57
N LEU A 391 8.11 14.03 -19.97
CA LEU A 391 8.05 14.59 -18.61
C LEU A 391 8.08 13.50 -17.52
N MET A 392 7.72 12.26 -17.87
CA MET A 392 7.64 11.13 -16.93
C MET A 392 8.91 10.92 -16.08
N PRO A 393 10.15 10.98 -16.60
CA PRO A 393 11.34 10.79 -15.78
C PRO A 393 11.52 11.87 -14.71
N LEU A 394 11.06 13.10 -14.98
CA LEU A 394 11.09 14.19 -14.02
C LEU A 394 10.02 14.01 -12.94
N ILE A 395 8.81 13.59 -13.34
CA ILE A 395 7.73 13.27 -12.39
C ILE A 395 8.17 12.14 -11.45
N MET A 396 8.73 11.07 -12.00
CA MET A 396 9.24 9.96 -11.19
C MET A 396 10.43 10.36 -10.34
N LEU A 397 11.30 11.26 -10.81
CA LEU A 397 12.39 11.80 -10.00
C LEU A 397 11.82 12.48 -8.76
N VAL A 398 10.93 13.45 -8.92
CA VAL A 398 10.33 14.21 -7.80
C VAL A 398 9.59 13.28 -6.84
N PHE A 399 8.85 12.31 -7.37
CA PHE A 399 8.12 11.33 -6.58
C PHE A 399 9.07 10.41 -5.78
N CYS A 400 10.07 9.82 -6.42
CA CYS A 400 10.98 8.88 -5.77
C CYS A 400 12.08 9.56 -4.94
N TYR A 401 12.31 10.87 -5.10
CA TYR A 401 13.41 11.58 -4.43
C TYR A 401 13.32 11.51 -2.91
N ASN A 402 12.11 11.67 -2.36
CA ASN A 402 11.86 11.60 -0.92
C ASN A 402 11.30 10.25 -0.48
N PHE A 403 11.32 9.26 -1.37
CA PHE A 403 10.71 7.96 -1.13
C PHE A 403 11.75 6.88 -0.82
N SER A 404 11.29 5.68 -0.48
CA SER A 404 12.13 4.51 -0.24
C SER A 404 13.06 4.23 -1.44
N SER A 405 14.35 4.09 -1.14
CA SER A 405 15.40 3.76 -2.11
C SER A 405 15.22 2.37 -2.74
N ALA A 406 14.55 1.43 -2.06
CA ALA A 406 14.17 0.14 -2.62
C ALA A 406 13.29 0.28 -3.88
N LEU A 407 12.39 1.28 -3.91
CA LEU A 407 11.55 1.54 -5.08
C LEU A 407 12.39 2.02 -6.27
N SER A 408 13.31 2.96 -6.01
CA SER A 408 14.25 3.48 -7.00
C SER A 408 15.21 2.40 -7.51
N LEU A 409 15.63 1.48 -6.63
CA LEU A 409 16.45 0.31 -6.99
C LEU A 409 15.72 -0.62 -7.95
N TYR A 410 14.49 -1.02 -7.60
CA TYR A 410 13.64 -1.81 -8.48
C TYR A 410 13.50 -1.15 -9.86
N TRP A 411 13.20 0.15 -9.89
CA TRP A 411 12.98 0.85 -11.15
C TRP A 411 14.26 0.96 -11.98
N THR A 412 15.40 1.19 -11.33
CA THR A 412 16.72 1.21 -11.97
C THR A 412 17.03 -0.13 -12.65
N VAL A 413 16.89 -1.23 -11.91
CA VAL A 413 17.11 -2.58 -12.46
C VAL A 413 16.14 -2.86 -13.61
N GLN A 414 14.86 -2.51 -13.43
CA GLN A 414 13.84 -2.67 -14.47
C GLN A 414 14.18 -1.88 -15.75
N ASN A 415 14.70 -0.66 -15.64
CA ASN A 415 15.12 0.14 -16.79
C ASN A 415 16.31 -0.51 -17.50
N PHE A 416 17.34 -0.94 -16.78
CA PHE A 416 18.51 -1.59 -17.38
C PHE A 416 18.13 -2.88 -18.11
N LEU A 417 17.26 -3.70 -17.52
CA LEU A 417 16.73 -4.90 -18.17
C LEU A 417 15.91 -4.55 -19.42
N SER A 418 15.13 -3.47 -19.36
CA SER A 418 14.34 -2.99 -20.49
C SER A 418 15.22 -2.47 -21.64
N ILE A 419 16.31 -1.76 -21.32
CA ILE A 419 17.32 -1.34 -22.28
C ILE A 419 17.98 -2.56 -22.92
N GLY A 420 18.40 -3.54 -22.13
CA GLY A 420 18.96 -4.80 -22.64
C GLY A 420 18.00 -5.52 -23.59
N GLN A 421 16.73 -5.62 -23.21
CA GLN A 421 15.68 -6.18 -24.07
C GLN A 421 15.48 -5.35 -25.35
N LEU A 422 15.50 -4.03 -25.27
CA LEU A 422 15.37 -3.14 -26.43
C LEU A 422 16.53 -3.32 -27.40
N LEU A 423 17.77 -3.35 -26.91
CA LEU A 423 18.97 -3.60 -27.72
C LEU A 423 18.93 -4.96 -28.41
N TYR A 424 18.47 -6.00 -27.70
CA TYR A 424 18.24 -7.32 -28.29
C TYR A 424 17.17 -7.26 -29.41
N ASN A 425 16.06 -6.56 -29.16
CA ASN A 425 14.99 -6.44 -30.14
C ASN A 425 15.38 -5.61 -31.36
N LEU A 426 16.22 -4.59 -31.23
CA LEU A 426 16.71 -3.80 -32.36
C LEU A 426 17.53 -4.63 -33.36
N ARG A 427 18.17 -5.72 -32.91
CA ARG A 427 18.89 -6.68 -33.77
C ARG A 427 17.97 -7.62 -34.55
N GLN A 428 16.70 -7.75 -34.16
CA GLN A 428 15.76 -8.60 -34.87
C GLN A 428 15.22 -7.92 -36.13
N PRO A 429 15.03 -8.66 -37.24
CA PRO A 429 14.53 -8.10 -38.50
C PRO A 429 13.19 -7.41 -38.31
N MET A 430 12.97 -6.35 -39.09
CA MET A 430 11.69 -5.63 -39.12
C MET A 430 10.60 -6.58 -39.65
N PRO A 431 9.45 -6.70 -38.97
CA PRO A 431 8.35 -7.53 -39.46
C PRO A 431 7.82 -6.96 -40.77
N LYS A 432 7.46 -7.82 -41.73
CA LYS A 432 6.84 -7.39 -42.98
C LYS A 432 5.45 -6.80 -42.72
N LEU A 433 5.14 -5.69 -43.38
CA LEU A 433 3.81 -5.10 -43.40
C LEU A 433 2.92 -5.88 -44.37
N GLU A 434 2.27 -6.91 -43.87
CA GLU A 434 1.24 -7.62 -44.62
C GLU A 434 -0.13 -7.08 -44.22
N LYS A 435 -0.96 -6.78 -45.22
CA LYS A 435 -2.38 -6.46 -44.97
C LYS A 435 -3.03 -7.71 -44.39
N VAL A 436 -3.81 -7.54 -43.33
CA VAL A 436 -4.60 -8.66 -42.78
C VAL A 436 -5.57 -9.09 -43.86
N GLN A 437 -5.31 -10.25 -44.48
CA GLN A 437 -6.29 -10.90 -45.33
C GLN A 437 -7.47 -11.26 -44.43
N ARG A 438 -8.57 -10.51 -44.55
CA ARG A 438 -9.85 -10.98 -44.02
C ARG A 438 -10.13 -12.31 -44.72
N PRO A 439 -10.38 -13.42 -44.00
CA PRO A 439 -10.86 -14.62 -44.64
C PRO A 439 -12.09 -14.25 -45.45
N ALA A 440 -12.05 -14.49 -46.77
CA ALA A 440 -13.19 -14.27 -47.68
C ALA A 440 -14.44 -15.06 -47.25
N ASP A 441 -14.27 -15.99 -46.30
CA ASP A 441 -15.27 -16.94 -45.82
C ASP A 441 -16.23 -16.36 -44.77
N LEU A 442 -15.89 -15.23 -44.14
CA LEU A 442 -16.78 -14.58 -43.16
C LEU A 442 -17.84 -13.67 -43.79
N VAL A 443 -17.66 -13.26 -45.05
CA VAL A 443 -18.67 -12.50 -45.80
C VAL A 443 -19.74 -13.44 -46.39
N LYS A 444 -19.41 -14.72 -46.64
CA LYS A 444 -20.40 -15.74 -47.06
C LYS A 444 -21.25 -16.29 -45.92
N ARG A 445 -20.82 -16.19 -44.66
CA ARG A 445 -21.65 -16.52 -43.49
C ARG A 445 -22.37 -15.29 -42.96
N GLY A 446 -23.36 -14.82 -43.72
CA GLY A 446 -24.41 -13.97 -43.17
C GLY A 446 -25.13 -14.70 -42.03
N LYS A 447 -24.70 -14.44 -40.79
CA LYS A 447 -25.46 -14.56 -39.52
C LYS A 447 -24.52 -14.22 -38.34
N TRP A 448 -24.11 -12.96 -38.26
CA TRP A 448 -23.69 -12.40 -36.97
C TRP A 448 -24.94 -11.79 -36.32
N LYS A 449 -25.69 -12.62 -35.58
CA LYS A 449 -26.67 -12.10 -34.62
C LYS A 449 -25.89 -11.59 -33.42
N GLY A 450 -26.01 -10.30 -33.16
CA GLY A 450 -25.48 -9.68 -31.96
C GLY A 450 -26.06 -10.31 -30.69
N GLY A 451 -25.30 -10.21 -29.61
CA GLY A 451 -25.73 -10.58 -28.27
C GLY A 451 -24.77 -11.54 -27.58
N MET A 452 -23.77 -11.01 -26.89
CA MET A 452 -23.17 -11.72 -25.76
C MET A 452 -22.74 -10.72 -24.66
N TRP A 453 -23.69 -9.87 -24.28
CA TRP A 453 -23.82 -9.36 -22.92
C TRP A 453 -25.21 -9.80 -22.46
N GLY A 454 -25.26 -10.91 -21.74
CA GLY A 454 -26.48 -11.56 -21.31
C GLY A 454 -26.20 -12.78 -20.44
N ARG A 455 -26.03 -12.52 -19.14
CA ARG A 455 -26.20 -13.43 -17.97
C ARG A 455 -25.53 -14.81 -18.02
N ARG A 456 -24.55 -15.03 -17.13
CA ARG A 456 -24.79 -15.66 -15.83
C ARG A 456 -23.77 -15.19 -14.82
#